data_AF-A0A081P0R3-F1
#
_entry.id   AF-A0A081P0R3-F1
#
_cell.length_a   1.000
_cell.length_b   1.000
_cell.length_c   1.000
_cell.angle_alpha   90.00
_cell.angle_beta   90.00
_cell.angle_gamma   90.00
#
_symmetry.space_group_name_H-M   'P 1'
#
loop_
_entity.id
_entity.type
_entity.pdbx_description
1 polymer ?
#
loop_
_entity_poly.entity_id
_entity_poly.type
_entity_poly.pdbx_seq_one_letter_code
_entity_poly.pdbx_strand_id
1 'polypeptide(L)'
;MSTYREMERIQRGIEDGDTSMAVADADLVEKFNSWNPSYNCESAAEGYFSFLSSIAKYKPTLIEPLLKKAIEPVYYLGYENSEEILNWAAYFAQLQNAMYVPSELGKVWLCEELPNYKEYIEKCLIEYMTE
;
A
#
# COMPACT_ATOMS: atom_id res chain seq x y z
N MET A 1 -0.69 -12.95 12.91
CA MET A 1 -1.46 -12.22 11.89
C MET A 1 -1.90 -10.91 12.49
N SER A 2 -1.47 -9.80 11.91
CA SER A 2 -1.93 -8.47 12.32
C SER A 2 -3.38 -8.24 11.91
N THR A 3 -4.09 -7.46 12.72
CA THR A 3 -5.52 -7.14 12.49
C THR A 3 -5.68 -5.78 11.86
N TYR A 4 -6.80 -5.52 11.17
CA TYR A 4 -7.09 -4.18 10.64
C TYR A 4 -7.00 -3.09 11.70
N ARG A 5 -7.56 -3.31 12.90
CA ARG A 5 -7.50 -2.33 14.00
C ARG A 5 -6.08 -2.03 14.48
N GLU A 6 -5.19 -3.01 14.37
CA GLU A 6 -3.78 -2.81 14.71
C GLU A 6 -3.10 -1.93 13.65
N MET A 7 -3.31 -2.25 12.37
CA MET A 7 -2.76 -1.46 11.26
C MET A 7 -3.30 -0.02 11.28
N GLU A 8 -4.60 0.17 11.50
CA GLU A 8 -5.21 1.50 11.61
C GLU A 8 -4.58 2.34 12.74
N ARG A 9 -4.32 1.72 13.91
CA ARG A 9 -3.67 2.42 15.03
C ARG A 9 -2.24 2.83 14.67
N ILE A 10 -1.49 1.95 14.02
CA ILE A 10 -0.13 2.25 13.59
C ILE A 10 -0.12 3.39 12.58
N GLN A 11 -1.00 3.34 11.58
CA GLN A 11 -1.15 4.40 10.58
C GLN A 11 -1.40 5.76 11.24
N ARG A 12 -2.42 5.84 12.12
CA ARG A 12 -2.75 7.10 12.82
C ARG A 12 -1.61 7.59 13.70
N GLY A 13 -0.95 6.68 14.43
CA GLY A 13 0.22 7.04 15.24
C GLY A 13 1.36 7.64 14.42
N ILE A 14 1.61 7.10 13.22
CA ILE A 14 2.61 7.65 12.29
C ILE A 14 2.17 9.03 11.77
N GLU A 15 0.91 9.18 11.34
CA GLU A 15 0.38 10.44 10.82
C GLU A 15 0.36 11.56 11.88
N ASP A 16 0.05 11.22 13.13
CA ASP A 16 0.02 12.16 14.26
C ASP A 16 1.41 12.47 14.83
N GLY A 17 2.46 11.80 14.34
CA GLY A 17 3.83 11.93 14.87
C GLY A 17 4.00 11.36 16.28
N ASP A 18 3.13 10.42 16.68
CA ASP A 18 3.17 9.78 17.99
C ASP A 18 4.32 8.77 18.09
N THR A 19 5.41 9.22 18.70
CA THR A 19 6.60 8.41 18.96
C THR A 19 6.39 7.30 20.01
N SER A 20 5.30 7.34 20.79
CA SER A 20 4.98 6.25 21.74
C SER A 20 4.52 4.98 21.02
N MET A 21 4.06 5.13 19.77
CA MET A 21 3.72 4.05 18.84
C MET A 21 4.85 3.80 17.82
N ALA A 22 6.08 4.24 18.09
CA ALA A 22 7.22 4.01 17.21
C ALA A 22 7.51 2.51 17.07
N VAL A 23 6.86 1.89 16.08
CA VAL A 23 7.19 0.55 15.59
C VAL A 23 8.46 0.66 14.77
N ALA A 24 9.44 -0.20 15.03
CA ALA A 24 10.64 -0.27 14.22
C ALA A 24 10.26 -0.59 12.76
N ASP A 25 11.00 -0.02 11.82
CA ASP A 25 10.73 -0.18 10.38
C ASP A 25 10.64 -1.66 9.95
N ALA A 26 11.50 -2.52 10.51
CA ALA A 26 11.47 -3.97 10.26
C ALA A 26 10.19 -4.63 10.79
N ASP A 27 9.78 -4.28 12.01
CA ASP A 27 8.55 -4.80 12.62
C ASP A 27 7.32 -4.34 11.83
N LEU A 28 7.36 -3.14 11.25
CA LEU A 28 6.27 -2.62 10.43
C LEU A 28 6.10 -3.43 9.15
N VAL A 29 7.21 -3.71 8.46
CA VAL A 29 7.22 -4.55 7.26
C VAL A 29 6.72 -5.96 7.57
N GLU A 30 7.14 -6.55 8.68
CA GLU A 30 6.65 -7.87 9.09
C GLU A 30 5.14 -7.86 9.38
N LYS A 31 4.65 -6.87 10.13
CA LYS A 31 3.23 -6.71 10.42
C LYS A 31 2.41 -6.54 9.14
N PHE A 32 2.86 -5.68 8.23
CA PHE A 32 2.21 -5.45 6.94
C PHE A 32 2.18 -6.71 6.08
N ASN A 33 3.30 -7.42 5.95
CA ASN A 33 3.37 -8.65 5.16
C ASN A 33 2.52 -9.79 5.74
N SER A 34 2.33 -9.81 7.07
CA SER A 34 1.50 -10.80 7.77
C SER A 34 0.01 -10.41 7.89
N TRP A 35 -0.33 -9.18 7.52
CA TRP A 35 -1.69 -8.69 7.54
C TRP A 35 -2.40 -9.12 6.25
N ASN A 36 -3.60 -9.70 6.39
CA ASN A 36 -4.48 -10.00 5.27
C ASN A 36 -5.68 -9.06 5.32
N PRO A 37 -5.76 -8.02 4.47
CA PRO A 37 -6.89 -7.08 4.50
C PRO A 37 -8.19 -7.72 4.03
N SER A 38 -8.14 -8.67 3.10
CA SER A 38 -9.32 -9.37 2.57
C SER A 38 -8.92 -10.62 1.79
N TYR A 39 -9.82 -11.61 1.74
CA TYR A 39 -9.68 -12.77 0.85
C TYR A 39 -10.06 -12.47 -0.61
N ASN A 40 -10.58 -11.26 -0.88
CA ASN A 40 -10.83 -10.75 -2.22
C ASN A 40 -9.67 -9.83 -2.64
N CYS A 41 -9.10 -10.06 -3.83
CA CYS A 41 -7.94 -9.32 -4.32
C CYS A 41 -8.19 -7.80 -4.40
N GLU A 42 -9.37 -7.36 -4.82
CA GLU A 42 -9.70 -5.94 -4.92
C GLU A 42 -9.67 -5.26 -3.54
N SER A 43 -10.42 -5.79 -2.57
CA SER A 43 -10.38 -5.25 -1.21
C SER A 43 -9.02 -5.43 -0.51
N ALA A 44 -8.24 -6.45 -0.88
CA ALA A 44 -6.89 -6.63 -0.38
C ALA A 44 -5.96 -5.53 -0.90
N ALA A 45 -6.01 -5.24 -2.19
CA ALA A 45 -5.27 -4.16 -2.82
C ALA A 45 -5.66 -2.81 -2.21
N GLU A 46 -6.95 -2.52 -2.05
CA GLU A 46 -7.43 -1.30 -1.37
C GLU A 46 -6.80 -1.15 0.02
N GLY A 47 -6.77 -2.21 0.82
CA GLY A 47 -6.20 -2.20 2.17
C GLY A 47 -4.71 -1.89 2.19
N TYR A 48 -3.94 -2.56 1.33
CA TYR A 48 -2.50 -2.33 1.26
C TYR A 48 -2.16 -0.94 0.73
N PHE A 49 -2.80 -0.49 -0.35
CA PHE A 49 -2.53 0.84 -0.92
C PHE A 49 -3.02 1.97 -0.01
N SER A 50 -4.14 1.80 0.71
CA SER A 50 -4.59 2.75 1.72
C SER A 50 -3.54 2.94 2.80
N PHE A 51 -3.08 1.85 3.42
CA PHE A 51 -2.08 1.93 4.49
C PHE A 51 -0.74 2.48 3.98
N LEU A 52 -0.22 1.93 2.87
CA LEU A 52 1.06 2.33 2.28
C LEU A 52 1.09 3.83 1.98
N SER A 53 0.08 4.33 1.26
CA SER A 53 0.05 5.73 0.82
C SER A 53 -0.03 6.70 2.00
N SER A 54 -0.76 6.34 3.05
CA SER A 54 -0.87 7.14 4.27
C SER A 54 0.44 7.28 5.03
N ILE A 55 1.34 6.29 4.97
CA ILE A 55 2.63 6.34 5.68
C ILE A 55 3.82 6.74 4.80
N ALA A 56 3.66 6.74 3.48
CA ALA A 56 4.74 6.94 2.51
C ALA A 56 5.53 8.24 2.74
N LYS A 57 4.82 9.33 3.04
CA LYS A 57 5.43 10.63 3.35
C LYS A 57 6.32 10.61 4.61
N TYR A 58 5.96 9.79 5.60
CA TYR A 58 6.61 9.76 6.90
C TYR A 58 7.74 8.73 6.96
N LYS A 59 7.62 7.64 6.19
CA LYS A 59 8.57 6.53 6.17
C LYS A 59 8.93 6.15 4.71
N PRO A 60 9.59 7.03 3.95
CA PRO A 60 9.88 6.80 2.54
C PRO A 60 10.78 5.57 2.30
N THR A 61 11.64 5.22 3.26
CA THR A 61 12.48 4.01 3.23
C THR A 61 11.68 2.70 3.21
N LEU A 62 10.41 2.74 3.59
CA LEU A 62 9.53 1.57 3.61
C LEU A 62 8.69 1.42 2.34
N ILE A 63 8.69 2.39 1.43
CA ILE A 63 7.80 2.38 0.28
C ILE A 63 8.02 1.14 -0.57
N GLU A 64 9.25 0.86 -1.01
CA GLU A 64 9.56 -0.29 -1.87
C GLU A 64 9.16 -1.64 -1.22
N PRO A 65 9.61 -1.99 0.01
CA PRO A 65 9.21 -3.23 0.68
C PRO A 65 7.70 -3.44 0.75
N LEU A 66 6.94 -2.38 1.06
CA LEU A 66 5.49 -2.45 1.22
C LEU A 66 4.77 -2.43 -0.13
N LEU A 67 5.27 -1.66 -1.09
CA LEU A 67 4.73 -1.54 -2.44
C LEU A 67 4.80 -2.88 -3.18
N LYS A 68 5.90 -3.62 -3.04
CA LYS A 68 5.99 -4.99 -3.58
C LYS A 68 4.77 -5.81 -3.16
N LYS A 69 4.53 -5.91 -1.85
CA LYS A 69 3.39 -6.66 -1.31
C LYS A 69 2.03 -6.08 -1.73
N ALA A 70 1.91 -4.76 -1.85
CA ALA A 70 0.66 -4.11 -2.28
C ALA A 70 0.29 -4.40 -3.74
N ILE A 71 1.28 -4.56 -4.64
CA ILE A 71 1.06 -4.85 -6.07
C ILE A 71 0.50 -6.25 -6.30
N GLU A 72 0.92 -7.24 -5.50
CA GLU A 72 0.58 -8.65 -5.68
C GLU A 72 -0.93 -8.92 -5.93
N PRO A 73 -1.88 -8.43 -5.09
CA PRO A 73 -3.29 -8.61 -5.37
C PRO A 73 -3.78 -7.88 -6.63
N VAL A 74 -3.18 -6.75 -7.00
CA VAL A 74 -3.52 -6.03 -8.24
C VAL A 74 -3.07 -6.84 -9.46
N TYR A 75 -1.88 -7.44 -9.40
CA TYR A 75 -1.44 -8.38 -10.42
C TYR A 75 -2.42 -9.55 -10.59
N TYR A 76 -2.89 -10.15 -9.49
CA TYR A 76 -3.88 -11.24 -9.55
C TYR A 76 -5.28 -10.81 -10.03
N LEU A 77 -5.58 -9.51 -10.11
CA LEU A 77 -6.77 -9.00 -10.78
C LEU A 77 -6.61 -8.93 -12.32
N GLY A 78 -5.42 -9.19 -12.84
CA GLY A 78 -5.10 -9.19 -14.27
C GLY A 78 -4.47 -7.88 -14.77
N TYR A 79 -3.99 -7.01 -13.89
CA TYR A 79 -3.21 -5.83 -14.28
C TYR A 79 -1.73 -6.22 -14.41
N GLU A 80 -1.23 -6.28 -15.64
CA GLU A 80 0.05 -6.93 -15.96
C GLU A 80 1.15 -5.93 -16.37
N ASN A 81 0.84 -4.64 -16.36
CA ASN A 81 1.84 -3.59 -16.61
C ASN A 81 1.75 -2.45 -15.58
N SER A 82 2.81 -1.66 -15.52
CA SER A 82 2.94 -0.57 -14.55
C SER A 82 1.91 0.53 -14.77
N GLU A 83 1.55 0.83 -16.01
CA GLU A 83 0.56 1.88 -16.33
C GLU A 83 -0.83 1.49 -15.85
N GLU A 84 -1.20 0.22 -16.02
CA GLU A 84 -2.43 -0.36 -15.50
C GLU A 84 -2.53 -0.27 -13.97
N ILE A 85 -1.47 -0.62 -13.24
CA ILE A 85 -1.43 -0.50 -11.77
C ILE A 85 -1.53 0.96 -11.34
N LEU A 86 -0.81 1.87 -11.99
CA LEU A 86 -0.85 3.30 -11.69
C LEU A 86 -2.24 3.88 -11.94
N ASN A 87 -2.89 3.49 -13.04
CA ASN A 87 -4.26 3.90 -13.36
C ASN A 87 -5.26 3.35 -12.33
N TRP A 88 -5.10 2.09 -11.92
CA TRP A 88 -5.90 1.50 -10.86
C TRP A 88 -5.74 2.26 -9.53
N ALA A 89 -4.50 2.58 -9.13
CA ALA A 89 -4.21 3.30 -7.90
C ALA A 89 -4.79 4.72 -7.91
N ALA A 90 -4.69 5.43 -9.04
CA ALA A 90 -5.29 6.74 -9.22
C ALA A 90 -6.82 6.69 -9.19
N TYR A 91 -7.44 5.67 -9.80
CA TYR A 91 -8.88 5.43 -9.71
C TYR A 91 -9.32 5.17 -8.27
N PHE A 92 -8.61 4.27 -7.57
CA PHE A 92 -8.85 3.94 -6.17
C PHE A 92 -8.79 5.18 -5.27
N ALA A 93 -7.83 6.09 -5.47
CA ALA A 93 -7.72 7.32 -4.70
C ALA A 93 -8.96 8.22 -4.77
N GLN A 94 -9.79 8.08 -5.82
CA GLN A 94 -11.02 8.84 -6.03
C GLN A 94 -12.29 8.11 -5.54
N LEU A 95 -12.19 6.83 -5.13
CA LEU A 95 -13.33 6.06 -4.66
C LEU A 95 -13.81 6.54 -3.29
N GLN A 96 -15.10 6.89 -3.21
CA GLN A 96 -15.71 7.36 -1.96
C GLN A 96 -16.26 6.22 -1.09
N ASN A 97 -16.48 5.02 -1.67
CA ASN A 97 -17.12 3.88 -1.01
C ASN A 97 -16.22 2.63 -0.97
N ALA A 98 -14.90 2.80 -1.02
CA ALA A 98 -13.96 1.70 -0.88
C ALA A 98 -14.01 1.10 0.54
N MET A 99 -13.63 -0.17 0.67
CA MET A 99 -13.57 -0.82 1.99
C MET A 99 -12.49 -0.19 2.87
N TYR A 100 -11.40 0.24 2.24
CA TYR A 100 -10.28 0.92 2.87
C TYR A 100 -10.06 2.26 2.18
N VAL A 101 -10.24 3.36 2.92
CA VAL A 101 -10.14 4.70 2.35
C VAL A 101 -8.79 5.31 2.74
N PRO A 102 -7.95 5.73 1.79
CA PRO A 102 -6.69 6.42 2.08
C PRO A 102 -6.95 7.77 2.76
N SER A 103 -6.00 8.23 3.57
CA SER A 103 -6.02 9.61 4.07
C SER A 103 -5.88 10.61 2.90
N GLU A 104 -6.25 11.88 3.11
CA GLU A 104 -6.14 12.90 2.05
C GLU A 104 -4.71 13.03 1.50
N LEU A 105 -3.70 12.92 2.37
CA LEU A 105 -2.30 12.88 1.96
C LEU A 105 -1.96 11.59 1.20
N GLY A 106 -2.54 10.45 1.61
CA GLY A 106 -2.41 9.19 0.88
C GLY A 106 -2.97 9.28 -0.54
N LYS A 107 -4.14 9.91 -0.73
CA LYS A 107 -4.72 10.14 -2.06
C LYS A 107 -3.80 10.95 -2.96
N VAL A 108 -3.20 12.02 -2.42
CA VAL A 108 -2.21 12.84 -3.14
C VAL A 108 -1.01 11.98 -3.53
N TRP A 109 -0.47 11.19 -2.59
CA TRP A 109 0.66 10.32 -2.85
C TRP A 109 0.38 9.30 -3.96
N LEU A 110 -0.79 8.65 -3.93
CA LEU A 110 -1.22 7.69 -4.97
C LEU A 110 -1.30 8.34 -6.36
N CYS A 111 -1.73 9.59 -6.46
CA CYS A 111 -1.91 10.29 -7.73
C CYS A 111 -0.61 10.92 -8.26
N GLU A 112 0.18 11.51 -7.39
CA GLU A 112 1.28 12.41 -7.77
C GLU A 112 2.67 11.82 -7.55
N GLU A 113 2.84 10.95 -6.54
CA GLU A 113 4.15 10.46 -6.12
C GLU A 113 4.40 8.99 -6.51
N LEU A 114 3.38 8.13 -6.42
CA LEU A 114 3.47 6.73 -6.84
C LEU A 114 3.97 6.55 -8.29
N PRO A 115 3.64 7.43 -9.28
CA PRO A 115 4.22 7.33 -10.62
C PRO A 115 5.76 7.36 -10.67
N ASN A 116 6.43 7.95 -9.67
CA ASN A 116 7.89 7.94 -9.58
C ASN A 116 8.47 6.54 -9.31
N TYR A 117 7.62 5.59 -8.88
CA TYR A 117 7.98 4.20 -8.63
C TYR A 117 7.68 3.27 -9.82
N LYS A 118 7.39 3.81 -11.02
CA LYS A 118 7.06 3.02 -12.23
C LYS A 118 8.07 1.90 -12.49
N GLU A 119 9.36 2.21 -12.49
CA GLU A 119 10.43 1.22 -12.74
C GLU A 119 10.44 0.11 -11.68
N TYR A 120 10.17 0.45 -10.42
CA TYR A 120 10.08 -0.54 -9.34
C TYR A 120 8.84 -1.43 -9.48
N ILE A 121 7.71 -0.86 -9.90
CA ILE A 121 6.47 -1.61 -10.17
C ILE A 121 6.74 -2.62 -11.30
N GLU A 122 7.39 -2.21 -12.39
CA GLU A 122 7.75 -3.10 -13.50
C GLU A 122 8.65 -4.24 -13.04
N LYS A 123 9.64 -3.94 -12.20
CA LYS A 123 10.50 -4.96 -11.60
C LYS A 123 9.69 -5.98 -10.79
N CYS A 124 8.75 -5.53 -9.96
CA CYS A 124 7.91 -6.43 -9.16
C CYS A 124 7.05 -7.35 -10.04
N LEU A 125 6.45 -6.80 -11.11
CA LEU A 125 5.64 -7.58 -12.05
C LEU A 125 6.46 -8.67 -12.75
N ILE A 126 7.68 -8.35 -13.18
CA ILE A 126 8.58 -9.33 -13.78
C ILE A 126 8.88 -10.47 -12.80
N GLU A 127 9.15 -10.14 -11.53
CA GLU A 127 9.38 -11.15 -10.49
C GLU A 127 8.15 -12.08 -10.36
N TYR A 128 6.93 -11.52 -10.31
CA TYR A 128 5.69 -12.32 -10.22
C TYR A 128 5.40 -13.21 -11.43
N MET A 129 5.85 -12.82 -12.62
CA MET A 129 5.72 -13.66 -13.83
C MET A 129 6.70 -14.83 -13.87
N THR A 130 7.77 -14.77 -13.06
CA THR A 130 8.85 -15.77 -13.06
C THR A 130 8.79 -16.77 -11.90
N GLU A 131 7.92 -16.52 -10.92
CA GLU A 131 7.64 -17.41 -9.79
C GLU A 131 6.54 -18.44 -10.12
#